data_AF-A0A7C0YIN8-F1
#
_entry.id   AF-A0A7C0YIN8-F1
#
_cell.length_a   1.000
_cell.length_b   1.000
_cell.length_c   1.000
_cell.angle_alpha   90.00
_cell.angle_beta   90.00
_cell.angle_gamma   90.00
#
_symmetry.space_group_name_H-M   'P 1'
#
loop_
_entity.id
_entity.type
_entity.pdbx_description
1 polymer ?
#
loop_
_entity_poly.entity_id
_entity_poly.type
_entity_poly.pdbx_seq_one_letter_code
_entity_poly.pdbx_strand_id
1 'polypeptide(L)'
;MKQYNSANLNGFKPVNTTSVDYFWQFKKIREPKMKAVMLDAFRQRSYFYWPYERKSFVLNTEELATIYHFPGKVAETPTFGRVEAKKSEPPAGLPI
;
A
#
# COMPACT_ATOMS: atom_id res chain seq x y z
N MET A 1 -2.14 -3.59 -8.08
CA MET A 1 -1.71 -2.27 -7.55
C MET A 1 -1.88 -1.27 -8.67
N LYS A 2 -2.67 -0.21 -8.48
CA LYS A 2 -2.98 0.73 -9.58
C LYS A 2 -1.84 1.72 -9.87
N GLN A 3 -1.05 2.05 -8.85
CA GLN A 3 0.03 3.05 -8.94
C GLN A 3 1.27 2.59 -9.73
N TYR A 4 1.44 1.28 -9.93
CA TYR A 4 2.57 0.69 -10.66
C TYR A 4 2.13 0.05 -11.98
N ASN A 5 1.04 0.56 -12.56
CA ASN A 5 0.51 0.07 -13.82
C ASN A 5 0.48 1.23 -14.81
N SER A 6 1.06 1.03 -15.98
CA SER A 6 0.97 1.98 -17.09
C SER A 6 -0.19 1.57 -18.00
N ALA A 7 -0.93 2.54 -18.55
CA ALA A 7 -2.06 2.27 -19.42
C ALA A 7 -1.69 1.44 -20.67
N ASN A 8 -0.44 1.56 -21.14
CA ASN A 8 0.03 0.96 -22.38
C ASN A 8 1.24 0.01 -22.20
N LEU A 9 1.69 -0.24 -20.95
CA LEU A 9 2.87 -1.09 -20.67
C LEU A 9 2.54 -2.14 -19.59
N ASN A 10 3.58 -2.78 -19.04
CA ASN A 10 3.45 -3.79 -17.98
C ASN A 10 2.83 -3.22 -16.70
N GLY A 11 2.21 -4.11 -15.92
CA GLY A 11 1.61 -3.75 -14.65
C GLY A 11 1.52 -4.92 -13.67
N PHE A 12 1.55 -4.61 -12.37
CA PHE A 12 1.47 -5.61 -11.31
C PHE A 12 0.03 -5.95 -10.92
N LYS A 13 -0.34 -7.22 -11.08
CA LYS A 13 -1.60 -7.80 -10.60
C LYS A 13 -1.36 -8.75 -9.43
N PRO A 14 -2.16 -8.67 -8.34
CA PRO A 14 -2.09 -9.68 -7.29
C PRO A 14 -2.47 -11.04 -7.86
N VAL A 15 -1.60 -12.02 -7.64
CA VAL A 15 -1.79 -13.42 -7.98
C VAL A 15 -1.68 -14.25 -6.70
N ASN A 16 -2.36 -15.40 -6.66
CA ASN A 16 -2.41 -16.30 -5.48
C ASN A 16 -2.99 -15.65 -4.22
N THR A 17 -4.02 -14.81 -4.34
CA THR A 17 -4.64 -14.16 -3.17
C THR A 17 -5.38 -15.17 -2.26
N THR A 18 -5.71 -14.79 -1.03
CA THR A 18 -6.41 -15.68 -0.07
C THR A 18 -7.93 -15.74 -0.28
N SER A 19 -8.46 -15.15 -1.35
CA SER A 19 -9.89 -15.14 -1.62
C SER A 19 -10.35 -16.51 -2.10
N VAL A 20 -11.53 -16.94 -1.65
CA VAL A 20 -12.16 -18.20 -2.04
C VAL A 20 -13.47 -17.85 -2.74
N ASP A 21 -13.68 -18.35 -3.95
CA ASP A 21 -14.83 -18.00 -4.80
C ASP A 21 -16.15 -18.59 -4.29
N TYR A 22 -16.11 -19.81 -3.75
CA TYR A 22 -17.30 -20.51 -3.27
C TYR A 22 -17.59 -20.19 -1.80
N PHE A 23 -18.59 -19.34 -1.58
CA PHE A 23 -18.96 -18.80 -0.27
C PHE A 23 -19.66 -19.81 0.66
N TRP A 24 -20.31 -20.85 0.12
CA TRP A 24 -21.37 -21.55 0.86
C TRP A 24 -20.95 -22.63 1.85
N GLN A 25 -19.73 -23.19 1.81
CA GLN A 25 -19.37 -24.27 2.74
C GLN A 25 -17.96 -24.18 3.34
N PHE A 26 -16.98 -23.60 2.64
CA PHE A 26 -15.58 -23.72 3.08
C PHE A 26 -14.83 -22.39 3.21
N LYS A 27 -15.44 -21.25 2.90
CA LYS A 27 -14.77 -19.94 3.00
C LYS A 27 -14.24 -19.66 4.41
N LYS A 28 -15.07 -19.89 5.43
CA LYS A 28 -14.73 -19.66 6.85
C LYS A 28 -13.57 -20.53 7.36
N ILE A 29 -13.25 -21.63 6.69
CA ILE A 29 -12.16 -22.55 7.08
C ILE A 29 -10.92 -22.32 6.21
N ARG A 30 -11.10 -22.19 4.89
CA ARG A 30 -10.01 -22.07 3.92
C ARG A 30 -9.33 -20.72 3.97
N GLU A 31 -10.09 -19.64 4.10
CA GLU A 31 -9.55 -18.27 4.14
C GLU A 31 -8.58 -18.06 5.32
N PRO A 32 -8.92 -18.38 6.59
CA PRO A 32 -7.98 -18.22 7.70
C PRO A 32 -6.78 -19.15 7.58
N LYS A 33 -6.97 -20.38 7.09
CA LYS A 33 -5.86 -21.32 6.86
C LYS A 33 -4.88 -20.79 5.81
N MET A 34 -5.37 -20.26 4.69
CA MET A 34 -4.53 -19.67 3.65
C MET A 34 -3.78 -18.43 4.17
N LYS A 35 -4.44 -17.57 4.95
CA LYS A 35 -3.79 -16.42 5.60
C LYS A 35 -2.70 -16.85 6.59
N ALA A 36 -2.95 -17.87 7.39
CA ALA A 36 -1.97 -18.41 8.32
C ALA A 36 -0.73 -18.96 7.58
N VAL A 37 -0.94 -19.74 6.51
CA VAL A 37 0.16 -20.24 5.66
C VAL A 37 0.94 -19.10 4.99
N MET A 38 0.25 -18.07 4.47
CA MET A 38 0.93 -16.91 3.90
C MET A 38 1.77 -16.15 4.92
N LEU A 39 1.25 -15.95 6.14
CA LEU A 39 1.98 -15.29 7.22
C LEU A 39 3.20 -16.11 7.64
N ASP A 40 3.07 -17.43 7.70
CA ASP A 40 4.17 -18.33 8.04
C ASP A 40 5.28 -18.31 6.97
N ALA A 41 4.90 -18.41 5.69
CA ALA A 41 5.83 -18.28 4.56
C ALA A 41 6.56 -16.92 4.56
N PHE A 42 5.86 -15.83 4.92
CA PHE A 42 6.46 -14.51 5.06
C PHE A 42 7.49 -14.46 6.20
N ARG A 43 7.16 -15.03 7.36
CA ARG A 43 8.07 -15.10 8.53
C ARG A 43 9.34 -15.88 8.21
N GLN A 44 9.20 -17.02 7.54
CA GLN A 44 10.31 -17.89 7.16
C GLN A 44 11.09 -17.39 5.94
N ARG A 45 10.60 -16.34 5.25
CA ARG A 45 11.17 -15.83 3.99
C ARG A 45 11.34 -16.92 2.92
N SER A 46 10.49 -17.94 2.95
CA SER A 46 10.61 -19.15 2.14
C SER A 46 9.95 -19.00 0.77
N TYR A 47 9.93 -17.80 0.18
CA TYR A 47 9.37 -17.62 -1.16
C TYR A 47 10.22 -18.32 -2.23
N PHE A 48 11.54 -18.34 -2.02
CA PHE A 48 12.53 -18.91 -2.94
C PHE A 48 12.99 -20.34 -2.55
N TYR A 49 12.54 -20.85 -1.41
CA TYR A 49 13.05 -22.09 -0.82
C TYR A 49 11.94 -22.91 -0.18
N TRP A 50 12.17 -24.21 0.02
CA TRP A 50 11.29 -25.07 0.81
C TRP A 50 11.02 -24.46 2.21
N PRO A 51 9.81 -24.56 2.80
CA PRO A 51 8.64 -25.36 2.40
C PRO A 51 7.60 -24.66 1.49
N TYR A 52 7.72 -23.35 1.28
CA TYR A 52 6.70 -22.57 0.54
C TYR A 52 7.23 -21.95 -0.75
N GLU A 53 8.07 -22.70 -1.47
CA GLU A 53 8.62 -22.28 -2.75
C GLU A 53 7.50 -21.94 -3.76
N ARG A 54 7.66 -20.80 -4.43
CA ARG A 54 6.74 -20.32 -5.46
C ARG A 54 7.50 -19.97 -6.73
N LYS A 55 6.77 -19.93 -7.85
CA LYS A 55 7.31 -19.42 -9.10
C LYS A 55 7.73 -17.96 -8.93
N SER A 56 9.03 -17.72 -8.95
CA SER A 56 9.62 -16.39 -8.95
C SER A 56 9.54 -15.77 -10.34
N PHE A 57 9.71 -14.45 -10.39
CA PHE A 57 9.96 -13.68 -11.60
C PHE A 57 11.12 -12.73 -11.33
N VAL A 58 11.88 -12.40 -12.36
CA VAL A 58 13.03 -11.50 -12.27
C VAL A 58 12.59 -10.13 -12.76
N LEU A 59 12.99 -9.08 -12.04
CA LEU A 59 12.79 -7.69 -12.42
C LEU A 59 14.12 -7.09 -12.86
N ASN A 60 14.08 -6.19 -13.83
CA ASN A 60 15.24 -5.37 -14.15
C ASN A 60 15.43 -4.24 -13.10
N THR A 61 16.53 -3.48 -13.20
CA THR A 61 16.86 -2.40 -12.26
C THR A 61 15.83 -1.27 -12.26
N GLU A 62 15.24 -0.95 -13.41
CA GLU A 62 14.24 0.12 -13.57
C GLU A 62 12.89 -0.27 -12.95
N GLU A 63 12.45 -1.51 -13.14
CA GLU A 63 11.25 -2.08 -12.55
C GLU A 63 11.36 -2.17 -11.03
N LEU A 64 12.55 -2.55 -10.53
CA LEU A 64 12.83 -2.55 -9.10
C LEU A 64 12.83 -1.11 -8.54
N ALA A 65 13.47 -0.17 -9.24
CA ALA A 65 13.45 1.23 -8.87
C ALA A 65 12.02 1.76 -8.79
N THR A 66 11.14 1.39 -9.71
CA THR A 66 9.72 1.82 -9.71
C THR A 66 8.95 1.33 -8.48
N ILE A 67 9.28 0.17 -7.92
CA ILE A 67 8.66 -0.33 -6.68
C ILE A 67 9.08 0.52 -5.47
N TYR A 68 10.37 0.88 -5.39
CA TYR A 68 10.96 1.61 -4.27
C TYR A 68 11.03 3.14 -4.47
N HIS A 69 10.64 3.62 -5.65
CA HIS A 69 10.54 5.03 -5.96
C HIS A 69 9.21 5.55 -5.43
N PHE A 70 9.18 5.79 -4.13
CA PHE A 70 8.04 6.43 -3.49
C PHE A 70 7.90 7.85 -4.03
N PRO A 71 6.70 8.27 -4.48
CA PRO A 71 6.49 9.64 -4.95
C PRO A 71 6.65 10.60 -3.78
N GLY A 72 7.85 11.16 -3.61
CA GLY A 72 8.26 11.94 -2.45
C GLY A 72 7.53 13.26 -2.21
N LYS A 73 6.60 13.67 -3.09
CA LYS A 73 5.84 14.94 -2.96
C LYS A 73 4.31 14.79 -2.98
N VAL A 74 3.77 13.63 -3.38
CA VAL A 74 2.30 13.43 -3.48
C VAL A 74 1.74 12.74 -2.24
N ALA A 75 2.63 12.14 -1.43
CA ALA A 75 2.30 11.51 -0.16
C ALA A 75 2.58 12.42 1.05
N GLU A 76 2.88 13.71 0.84
CA GLU A 76 2.83 14.66 1.93
C GLU A 76 1.38 14.76 2.41
N THR A 77 1.15 14.42 3.68
CA THR A 77 -0.10 14.78 4.36
C THR A 77 -0.34 16.26 4.10
N PRO A 78 -1.55 16.71 3.70
CA PRO A 78 -1.83 18.12 3.59
C PRO A 78 -1.52 18.73 4.96
N THR A 79 -0.41 19.46 5.04
CA THR A 79 -0.07 20.22 6.23
C THR A 79 -1.24 21.15 6.45
N PHE A 80 -1.93 21.03 7.60
CA PHE A 80 -2.98 21.96 7.94
C PHE A 80 -2.40 23.37 7.78
N GLY A 81 -2.90 24.13 6.80
CA GLY A 81 -2.51 25.52 6.63
C GLY A 81 -2.80 26.22 7.94
N ARG A 82 -1.75 26.72 8.61
CA ARG A 82 -1.90 27.43 9.87
C ARG A 82 -2.76 28.66 9.60
N VAL A 83 -4.00 28.63 10.07
CA VAL A 83 -4.87 29.81 10.02
C VAL A 83 -4.25 30.85 10.94
N GLU A 84 -3.66 31.90 10.37
CA GLU A 84 -3.21 33.03 11.17
C GLU A 84 -4.44 33.74 11.72
N ALA A 85 -4.50 33.88 13.05
CA ALA A 85 -5.54 34.67 13.68
C ALA A 85 -5.42 36.12 13.20
N LYS A 86 -6.42 36.62 12.47
CA LYS A 86 -6.55 38.06 12.20
C LYS A 86 -6.66 38.77 13.55
N LYS A 87 -5.60 39.42 13.99
CA LYS A 87 -5.70 40.46 15.03
C LYS A 87 -6.39 41.65 14.38
N SER A 88 -7.65 41.90 14.76
CA SER A 88 -8.26 43.19 14.50
C SER A 88 -7.50 44.24 15.30
N GLU A 89 -7.06 45.31 14.64
CA GLU A 89 -6.57 46.49 15.35
C GLU A 89 -7.68 47.03 16.27
N PRO A 90 -7.33 47.51 17.48
CA PRO A 90 -8.34 48.04 18.39
C PRO A 90 -9.12 49.17 17.71
N PRO A 91 -10.45 49.23 17.88
CA PRO A 91 -11.28 50.25 17.23
C PRO A 91 -10.82 51.64 17.67
N ALA A 92 -10.59 52.52 16.69
CA ALA A 92 -10.20 53.89 16.94
C ALA A 92 -11.36 54.65 17.58
N GLY A 93 -11.32 54.81 18.90
CA GLY A 93 -12.34 55.52 19.66
C GLY A 93 -12.26 55.36 21.17
N LEU A 94 -11.08 55.10 21.74
CA LEU A 94 -10.90 55.25 23.18
C LEU A 94 -10.69 56.74 23.48
N PRO A 95 -11.50 57.36 24.35
CA PRO A 95 -11.20 58.70 24.85
C PRO A 95 -9.87 58.65 25.63
N ILE A 96 -9.03 59.65 25.41
CA ILE A 96 -7.82 59.92 26.21
C ILE A 96 -8.26 60.29 27.64
#